data_AF-A0A2W5A363-F1
#
_entry.id   AF-A0A2W5A363-F1
#
_cell.length_a   1.000
_cell.length_b   1.000
_cell.length_c   1.000
_cell.angle_alpha   90.00
_cell.angle_beta   90.00
_cell.angle_gamma   90.00
#
_symmetry.space_group_name_H-M   'P 1'
#
loop_
_entity.id
_entity.type
_entity.pdbx_description
1 polymer ?
#
loop_
_entity_poly.entity_id
_entity_poly.type
_entity_poly.pdbx_seq_one_letter_code
_entity_poly.pdbx_strand_id
1 'polypeptide(L)'
;MTTKKISELPAANVLEGSEVLPVVQDNATRKTTVTALRSGLAATIHTHTLAQIADAGTAAGADTDDFATAAQGAKADSALQHDDMGSAAFEDAGAFATAAQGAKADTALQPAAAAGFATAAQGVKADNAVQPDDLAYPGLVNAIINGGCMISQRGQKSLSNSWQYGPVDLLAVAAQGTVSAGVIKHMSGVYSLSQTGFACFVENATLGAGGAVLFRHRIEAKNAWAFYNKAAWFTARTYHDLSPSADYIITVRTPTSADNFASLTEIETDTITIEDDDNTDIALFIPDMGDCRNGIEIEIKIACGAITTKDFYVADLQLSIGEEKQPFDLRPLSLEERLVHRYLRPVVGIVGVANSGSNMQAVLHHPGMRIAPVYEVNAPIAMTDGYTADFTQSQGNIENIHENTPHYGRVDIAYFSGLTSGRFHIQRAAGGLILASAEL
;
A
#
# COMPACT_ATOMS: atom_id res chain seq x y z
N MET A 1 98.97 78.18 -18.61
CA MET A 1 98.56 78.16 -17.20
C MET A 1 97.46 77.13 -17.06
N THR A 2 97.76 75.97 -16.47
CA THR A 2 96.77 74.91 -16.25
C THR A 2 95.86 75.30 -15.08
N THR A 3 94.57 75.50 -15.38
CA THR A 3 93.52 75.79 -14.41
C THR A 3 93.32 74.56 -13.52
N LYS A 4 93.59 74.69 -12.22
CA LYS A 4 93.26 73.65 -11.24
C LYS A 4 91.77 73.65 -10.92
N LYS A 5 91.17 72.48 -10.78
CA LYS A 5 89.78 72.34 -10.31
C LYS A 5 89.73 72.65 -8.81
N ILE A 6 88.59 73.11 -8.31
CA ILE A 6 88.39 73.42 -6.87
C ILE A 6 88.66 72.20 -5.97
N SER A 7 88.43 70.99 -6.47
CA SER A 7 88.76 69.72 -5.79
C SER A 7 90.27 69.47 -5.65
N GLU A 8 91.08 70.20 -6.41
CA GLU A 8 92.55 70.11 -6.40
C GLU A 8 93.17 71.23 -5.55
N LEU A 9 92.33 72.06 -4.91
CA LEU A 9 92.75 72.96 -3.85
C LEU A 9 92.77 72.18 -2.52
N PRO A 10 93.77 72.41 -1.65
CA PRO A 10 93.78 71.82 -0.32
C PRO A 10 92.55 72.28 0.48
N ALA A 11 92.07 71.41 1.37
CA ALA A 11 90.96 71.74 2.25
C ALA A 11 91.27 73.00 3.07
N ALA A 12 90.32 73.93 3.15
CA ALA A 12 90.47 75.12 3.97
C ALA A 12 90.49 74.74 5.45
N ASN A 13 91.40 75.34 6.23
CA ASN A 13 91.44 75.14 7.67
C ASN A 13 90.17 75.70 8.32
N VAL A 14 89.77 75.11 9.46
CA VAL A 14 88.68 75.62 10.29
C VAL A 14 89.06 77.01 10.80
N LEU A 15 88.15 77.98 10.69
CA LEU A 15 88.37 79.34 11.17
C LEU A 15 88.45 79.34 12.72
N GLU A 16 89.58 79.79 13.26
CA GLU A 16 89.98 79.74 14.67
C GLU A 16 89.40 80.88 15.53
N GLY A 17 88.58 81.76 14.95
CA GLY A 17 87.77 82.73 15.69
C GLY A 17 88.27 84.18 15.64
N SER A 18 89.55 84.39 15.29
CA SER A 18 90.18 85.71 15.12
C SER A 18 90.20 86.20 13.68
N GLU A 19 89.79 85.37 12.72
CA GLU A 19 89.72 85.76 11.33
C GLU A 19 88.69 86.85 11.12
N VAL A 20 89.13 87.90 10.44
CA VAL A 20 88.31 89.06 10.15
C VAL A 20 87.55 88.81 8.86
N LEU A 21 86.24 88.65 8.99
CA LEU A 21 85.33 88.47 7.87
C LEU A 21 84.58 89.79 7.60
N PRO A 22 84.39 90.17 6.33
CA PRO A 22 83.46 91.21 5.98
C PRO A 22 82.03 90.70 6.21
N VAL A 23 81.27 91.40 7.05
CA VAL A 23 79.84 91.20 7.23
C VAL A 23 79.10 92.46 6.80
N VAL A 24 77.91 92.29 6.24
CA VAL A 24 77.02 93.41 5.98
C VAL A 24 76.05 93.48 7.16
N GLN A 25 76.12 94.58 7.91
CA GLN A 25 75.17 94.87 8.98
C GLN A 25 74.72 96.32 8.81
N ASP A 26 73.42 96.57 8.96
CA ASP A 26 72.79 97.89 8.78
C ASP A 26 73.17 98.55 7.45
N ASN A 27 73.16 97.76 6.36
CA ASN A 27 73.54 98.16 5.00
C ASN A 27 74.97 98.69 4.82
N ALA A 28 75.90 98.44 5.74
CA ALA A 28 77.32 98.77 5.59
C ALA A 28 78.23 97.53 5.73
N THR A 29 79.27 97.44 4.89
CA THR A 29 80.28 96.38 5.00
C THR A 29 81.24 96.70 6.14
N ARG A 30 81.17 95.92 7.22
CA ARG A 30 82.04 96.02 8.40
C ARG A 30 82.92 94.79 8.52
N LYS A 31 84.10 94.95 9.10
CA LYS A 31 85.01 93.87 9.43
C LYS A 31 84.70 93.39 10.86
N THR A 32 84.29 92.12 11.02
CA THR A 32 84.04 91.51 12.33
C THR A 32 84.82 90.20 12.46
N THR A 33 85.04 89.73 13.69
CA THR A 33 85.63 88.42 13.93
C THR A 33 84.56 87.34 14.04
N VAL A 34 84.91 86.10 13.69
CA VAL A 34 84.01 84.94 13.82
C VAL A 34 83.50 84.77 15.26
N THR A 35 84.31 85.12 16.27
CA THR A 35 83.91 85.06 17.68
C THR A 35 82.78 86.03 18.03
N ALA A 36 82.83 87.27 17.52
CA ALA A 36 81.81 88.27 17.82
C ALA A 36 80.44 87.87 17.25
N LEU A 37 80.41 87.30 16.04
CA LEU A 37 79.17 86.74 15.45
C LEU A 37 78.57 85.65 16.33
N ARG A 38 79.40 84.75 16.87
CA ARG A 38 78.93 83.64 17.71
C ARG A 38 78.35 84.10 19.04
N SER A 39 78.83 85.22 19.60
CA SER A 39 78.31 85.75 20.88
C SER A 39 76.86 86.28 20.80
N GLY A 40 76.37 86.62 19.61
CA GLY A 40 75.00 87.12 19.40
C GLY A 40 73.94 86.03 19.22
N LEU A 41 74.32 84.75 19.20
CA LEU A 41 73.36 83.65 19.10
C LEU A 41 72.62 83.47 20.43
N ALA A 42 71.30 83.25 20.35
CA ALA A 42 70.50 82.89 21.52
C ALA A 42 71.03 81.59 22.17
N ALA A 43 70.83 81.47 23.48
CA ALA A 43 71.22 80.27 24.21
C ALA A 43 70.51 79.04 23.64
N THR A 44 71.24 77.92 23.54
CA THR A 44 70.74 76.65 22.99
C THR A 44 69.50 76.13 23.72
N ILE A 45 69.25 76.59 24.95
CA ILE A 45 68.08 76.22 25.76
C ILE A 45 67.47 77.49 26.37
N HIS A 46 66.16 77.66 26.19
CA HIS A 46 65.32 78.66 26.86
C HIS A 46 63.90 78.08 27.06
N THR A 47 63.07 78.71 27.92
CA THR A 47 61.75 78.22 28.31
C THR A 47 60.61 79.11 27.81
N HIS A 48 59.45 78.50 27.52
CA HIS A 48 58.20 79.18 27.20
C HIS A 48 57.07 78.77 28.17
N THR A 49 56.11 79.66 28.43
CA THR A 49 54.83 79.33 29.07
C THR A 49 53.80 78.92 28.03
N LEU A 50 52.79 78.09 28.38
CA LEU A 50 51.70 77.68 27.46
C LEU A 50 51.01 78.87 26.77
N ALA A 51 50.83 80.00 27.46
CA ALA A 51 50.25 81.22 26.88
C ALA A 51 51.10 81.87 25.76
N GLN A 52 52.40 81.52 25.66
CA GLN A 52 53.29 82.01 24.60
C GLN A 52 53.26 81.12 23.34
N ILE A 53 52.51 80.02 23.38
CA ILE A 53 52.40 79.05 22.30
C ILE A 53 51.01 79.19 21.70
N ALA A 54 50.89 79.98 20.63
CA ALA A 54 49.60 80.36 20.03
C ALA A 54 48.84 79.19 19.36
N ASP A 55 49.53 78.08 19.11
CA ASP A 55 49.01 76.85 18.52
C ASP A 55 48.85 75.71 19.56
N ALA A 56 48.94 76.01 20.86
CA ALA A 56 48.60 75.04 21.88
C ALA A 56 47.11 74.67 21.79
N GLY A 57 46.82 73.41 21.43
CA GLY A 57 45.44 72.92 21.32
C GLY A 57 44.72 72.90 22.67
N THR A 58 43.39 72.92 22.64
CA THR A 58 42.53 72.94 23.85
C THR A 58 42.81 71.79 24.82
N ALA A 59 43.25 70.63 24.33
CA ALA A 59 43.65 69.50 25.16
C ALA A 59 44.91 69.76 26.02
N ALA A 60 45.80 70.67 25.60
CA ALA A 60 47.04 70.97 26.33
C ALA A 60 46.78 71.79 27.62
N GLY A 61 45.58 72.31 27.80
CA GLY A 61 45.16 73.07 28.99
C GLY A 61 44.03 72.42 29.79
N ALA A 62 43.59 71.20 29.44
CA ALA A 62 42.53 70.49 30.15
C ALA A 62 43.10 69.68 31.32
N ASP A 63 42.32 69.50 32.39
CA ASP A 63 42.71 68.65 33.52
C ASP A 63 42.62 67.17 33.13
N THR A 64 43.48 66.34 33.72
CA THR A 64 43.53 64.90 33.40
C THR A 64 42.22 64.16 33.69
N ASP A 65 41.38 64.70 34.58
CA ASP A 65 40.08 64.14 34.95
C ASP A 65 39.00 64.36 33.89
N ASP A 66 39.22 65.28 32.93
CA ASP A 66 38.32 65.51 31.80
C ASP A 66 38.44 64.41 30.73
N PHE A 67 39.46 63.56 30.81
CA PHE A 67 39.68 62.44 29.89
C PHE A 67 39.23 61.12 30.52
N ALA A 68 38.58 60.26 29.71
CA ALA A 68 38.18 58.93 30.14
C ALA A 68 39.39 58.11 30.60
N THR A 69 39.29 57.52 31.79
CA THR A 69 40.38 56.70 32.35
C THR A 69 40.46 55.34 31.64
N ALA A 70 41.63 54.71 31.66
CA ALA A 70 41.81 53.36 31.08
C ALA A 70 40.83 52.31 31.65
N ALA A 71 40.37 52.48 32.90
CA ALA A 71 39.37 51.62 33.51
C ALA A 71 37.96 51.80 32.92
N GLN A 72 37.63 53.00 32.43
CA GLN A 72 36.35 53.29 31.76
C GLN A 72 36.35 52.75 30.33
N GLY A 73 37.49 52.80 29.62
CA GLY A 73 37.63 52.23 28.27
C GLY A 73 37.31 50.73 28.21
N ALA A 74 37.83 49.94 29.16
CA ALA A 74 37.53 48.50 29.24
C ALA A 74 36.03 48.20 29.53
N LYS A 75 35.34 49.12 30.20
CA LYS A 75 33.91 49.02 30.52
C LYS A 75 33.01 49.47 29.36
N ALA A 76 33.53 50.27 28.43
CA ALA A 76 32.85 50.71 27.22
C ALA A 76 32.95 49.66 26.09
N ASP A 77 34.11 49.01 25.93
CA ASP A 77 34.32 47.97 24.89
C ASP A 77 33.48 46.69 25.13
N SER A 78 32.95 46.53 26.34
CA SER A 78 32.10 45.41 26.75
C SER A 78 30.65 45.83 27.05
N ALA A 79 30.29 47.09 26.81
CA ALA A 79 28.92 47.56 27.00
C ALA A 79 28.06 47.14 25.80
N LEU A 80 27.01 46.35 26.05
CA LEU A 80 25.98 46.05 25.05
C LEU A 80 25.24 47.34 24.66
N GLN A 81 25.20 47.68 23.36
CA GLN A 81 24.35 48.78 22.90
C GLN A 81 22.91 48.30 22.75
N HIS A 82 21.95 49.22 22.90
CA HIS A 82 20.52 48.90 22.78
C HIS A 82 20.18 48.28 21.42
N ASP A 83 20.85 48.74 20.35
CA ASP A 83 20.66 48.26 18.98
C ASP A 83 21.29 46.88 18.74
N ASP A 84 22.21 46.44 19.60
CA ASP A 84 22.81 45.10 19.56
C ASP A 84 21.92 44.03 20.20
N MET A 85 20.84 44.45 20.88
CA MET A 85 19.90 43.55 21.55
C MET A 85 18.71 43.23 20.64
N GLY A 86 18.59 41.97 20.22
CA GLY A 86 17.46 41.50 19.42
C GLY A 86 16.11 41.58 20.17
N SER A 87 15.01 41.59 19.43
CA SER A 87 13.63 41.75 19.96
C SER A 87 13.28 40.84 21.13
N ALA A 88 13.85 39.63 21.19
CA ALA A 88 13.67 38.69 22.29
C ALA A 88 14.16 39.21 23.66
N ALA A 89 15.07 40.17 23.70
CA ALA A 89 15.57 40.71 24.96
C ALA A 89 14.66 41.76 25.60
N PHE A 90 13.62 42.20 24.88
CA PHE A 90 12.60 43.15 25.36
C PHE A 90 11.32 42.49 25.84
N GLU A 91 11.17 41.18 25.62
CA GLU A 91 10.00 40.41 26.01
C GLU A 91 10.14 39.86 27.44
N ASP A 92 9.03 39.81 28.19
CA ASP A 92 9.01 39.23 29.54
C ASP A 92 9.31 37.72 29.48
N ALA A 93 9.94 37.17 30.52
CA ALA A 93 10.28 35.75 30.59
C ALA A 93 9.04 34.83 30.44
N GLY A 94 7.85 35.33 30.76
CA GLY A 94 6.57 34.65 30.54
C GLY A 94 6.09 34.58 29.09
N ALA A 95 6.66 35.38 28.18
CA ALA A 95 6.38 35.35 26.75
C ALA A 95 7.05 34.15 26.04
N PHE A 96 8.07 33.56 26.66
CA PHE A 96 8.76 32.37 26.16
C PHE A 96 8.13 31.10 26.75
N ALA A 97 8.02 30.07 25.92
CA ALA A 97 7.60 28.74 26.35
C ALA A 97 8.66 28.16 27.31
N THR A 98 8.41 28.23 28.61
CA THR A 98 9.28 27.61 29.63
C THR A 98 8.97 26.12 29.75
N ALA A 99 9.94 25.33 30.19
CA ALA A 99 9.78 23.88 30.39
C ALA A 99 8.63 23.50 31.35
N ALA A 100 8.12 24.44 32.15
CA ALA A 100 6.95 24.26 33.01
C ALA A 100 5.60 24.28 32.27
N GLN A 101 5.53 24.81 31.03
CA GLN A 101 4.30 24.92 30.24
C GLN A 101 4.00 23.66 29.40
N GLY A 102 4.39 22.47 29.88
CA GLY A 102 4.31 21.17 29.16
C GLY A 102 3.07 21.02 28.27
N ALA A 103 1.87 21.34 28.76
CA ALA A 103 0.64 21.19 27.97
C ALA A 103 0.54 22.07 26.70
N LYS A 104 1.16 23.27 26.63
CA LYS A 104 1.11 24.13 25.44
C LYS A 104 2.19 23.77 24.42
N ALA A 105 3.37 23.34 24.89
CA ALA A 105 4.45 22.84 24.04
C ALA A 105 4.12 21.45 23.45
N ASP A 106 3.40 20.60 24.20
CA ASP A 106 2.97 19.27 23.75
C ASP A 106 1.92 19.33 22.64
N THR A 107 1.22 20.47 22.48
CA THR A 107 0.27 20.70 21.38
C THR A 107 0.88 21.35 20.14
N ALA A 108 2.14 21.80 20.21
CA ALA A 108 2.84 22.32 19.04
C ALA A 108 3.31 21.15 18.17
N LEU A 109 2.84 21.10 16.93
CA LEU A 109 3.21 20.05 15.97
C LEU A 109 4.72 20.10 15.71
N GLN A 110 5.50 19.25 16.38
CA GLN A 110 6.92 19.09 16.08
C GLN A 110 7.06 18.33 14.73
N PRO A 111 7.96 18.73 13.81
CA PRO A 111 8.14 18.03 12.53
C PRO A 111 8.44 16.53 12.69
N ALA A 112 9.11 16.14 13.77
CA ALA A 112 9.33 14.74 14.11
C ALA A 112 8.06 14.03 14.63
N ALA A 113 7.18 14.77 15.31
CA ALA A 113 5.87 14.27 15.76
C ALA A 113 4.89 14.10 14.58
N ALA A 114 5.03 14.84 13.49
CA ALA A 114 4.23 14.65 12.27
C ALA A 114 4.40 13.24 11.66
N ALA A 115 5.60 12.65 11.75
CA ALA A 115 5.83 11.25 11.40
C ALA A 115 5.14 10.29 12.40
N GLY A 116 5.09 10.66 13.67
CA GLY A 116 4.38 9.92 14.72
C GLY A 116 2.86 9.95 14.61
N PHE A 117 2.24 10.99 14.03
CA PHE A 117 0.79 11.01 13.77
C PHE A 117 0.37 9.97 12.73
N ALA A 118 1.21 9.69 11.74
CA ALA A 118 0.95 8.61 10.79
C ALA A 118 0.98 7.25 11.49
N THR A 119 1.88 7.03 12.45
CA THR A 119 2.01 5.74 13.16
C THR A 119 1.07 5.59 14.36
N ALA A 120 0.69 6.69 15.03
CA ALA A 120 -0.23 6.70 16.16
C ALA A 120 -1.70 6.68 15.73
N ALA A 121 -2.04 7.30 14.59
CA ALA A 121 -3.35 7.08 13.95
C ALA A 121 -3.50 5.64 13.41
N GLN A 122 -2.38 4.93 13.19
CA GLN A 122 -2.34 3.51 12.84
C GLN A 122 -2.42 2.56 14.06
N GLY A 123 -2.45 3.07 15.31
CA GLY A 123 -2.53 2.21 16.49
C GLY A 123 -3.95 1.73 16.79
N VAL A 124 -4.17 0.41 16.86
CA VAL A 124 -5.33 -0.39 17.36
C VAL A 124 -6.72 -0.02 16.82
N LYS A 125 -7.08 1.26 16.72
CA LYS A 125 -8.24 1.75 16.00
C LYS A 125 -8.08 1.67 14.48
N ALA A 126 -6.86 1.55 13.93
CA ALA A 126 -6.64 1.27 12.51
C ALA A 126 -6.60 -0.23 12.18
N ASP A 127 -6.14 -1.06 13.12
CA ASP A 127 -6.28 -2.53 13.02
C ASP A 127 -7.76 -2.97 13.13
N ASN A 128 -8.59 -2.13 13.76
CA ASN A 128 -10.05 -2.20 13.74
C ASN A 128 -10.69 -1.18 12.78
N ALA A 129 -9.91 -0.36 12.07
CA ALA A 129 -10.45 0.49 11.03
C ALA A 129 -10.64 -0.43 9.86
N VAL A 130 -11.90 -0.76 9.67
CA VAL A 130 -12.37 -1.56 8.56
C VAL A 130 -11.78 -0.98 7.27
N GLN A 131 -10.75 -1.63 6.73
CA GLN A 131 -10.19 -1.31 5.42
C GLN A 131 -11.33 -1.42 4.38
N PRO A 132 -11.28 -0.73 3.23
CA PRO A 132 -12.28 -0.94 2.17
C PRO A 132 -12.48 -2.41 1.79
N ASP A 133 -11.45 -3.24 1.98
CA ASP A 133 -11.49 -4.69 1.76
C ASP A 133 -11.91 -5.51 3.01
N ASP A 134 -11.91 -4.88 4.19
CA ASP A 134 -12.36 -5.43 5.46
C ASP A 134 -13.83 -5.08 5.75
N LEU A 135 -14.39 -4.11 5.01
CA LEU A 135 -15.82 -3.82 5.03
C LEU A 135 -16.50 -5.05 4.47
N ALA A 136 -17.17 -5.81 5.34
CA ALA A 136 -18.27 -6.66 4.94
C ALA A 136 -19.24 -5.75 4.18
N TYR A 137 -19.11 -5.67 2.84
CA TYR A 137 -19.72 -4.69 1.95
C TYR A 137 -21.16 -4.39 2.39
N PRO A 138 -21.40 -3.35 3.22
CA PRO A 138 -22.66 -3.22 3.94
C PRO A 138 -23.77 -2.61 3.06
N GLY A 139 -23.63 -2.73 1.73
CA GLY A 139 -24.53 -2.15 0.74
C GLY A 139 -24.73 -3.02 -0.51
N LEU A 140 -24.26 -4.28 -0.52
CA LEU A 140 -24.66 -5.22 -1.58
C LEU A 140 -25.95 -5.90 -1.13
N VAL A 141 -27.00 -5.77 -1.95
CA VAL A 141 -28.31 -6.39 -1.66
C VAL A 141 -28.18 -7.91 -1.74
N ASN A 142 -27.42 -8.39 -2.72
CA ASN A 142 -27.18 -9.81 -2.92
C ASN A 142 -25.89 -10.28 -2.23
N ALA A 143 -26.03 -11.15 -1.22
CA ALA A 143 -24.91 -11.78 -0.54
C ALA A 143 -24.29 -12.97 -1.29
N ILE A 144 -24.98 -13.51 -2.30
CA ILE A 144 -24.49 -14.64 -3.10
C ILE A 144 -23.49 -14.13 -4.15
N ILE A 145 -22.22 -14.49 -3.94
CA ILE A 145 -21.14 -14.26 -4.91
C ILE A 145 -21.36 -15.16 -6.13
N ASN A 146 -21.24 -14.57 -7.31
CA ASN A 146 -21.50 -15.13 -8.62
C ASN A 146 -22.94 -15.62 -8.82
N GLY A 147 -23.93 -15.03 -8.13
CA GLY A 147 -25.34 -15.43 -8.22
C GLY A 147 -25.94 -15.32 -9.63
N GLY A 148 -25.46 -14.36 -10.43
CA GLY A 148 -25.80 -14.24 -11.86
C GLY A 148 -25.07 -15.22 -12.77
N CYS A 149 -24.23 -16.12 -12.24
CA CYS A 149 -23.46 -17.12 -13.00
C CYS A 149 -22.55 -16.52 -14.10
N MET A 150 -22.03 -15.31 -13.93
CA MET A 150 -21.27 -14.60 -14.97
C MET A 150 -19.80 -15.03 -15.05
N ILE A 151 -19.21 -15.44 -13.92
CA ILE A 151 -17.80 -15.82 -13.83
C ILE A 151 -17.68 -17.35 -13.93
N SER A 152 -16.82 -17.81 -14.82
CA SER A 152 -16.53 -19.23 -15.06
C SER A 152 -15.06 -19.43 -15.37
N GLN A 153 -14.28 -19.90 -14.39
CA GLN A 153 -12.84 -20.13 -14.53
C GLN A 153 -12.48 -21.61 -14.67
N ARG A 154 -13.40 -22.50 -14.28
CA ARG A 154 -13.26 -23.95 -14.40
C ARG A 154 -13.81 -24.48 -15.73
N GLY A 155 -13.28 -25.63 -16.13
CA GLY A 155 -13.84 -26.40 -17.23
C GLY A 155 -15.13 -27.13 -16.84
N GLN A 156 -15.83 -27.66 -17.85
CA GLN A 156 -16.99 -28.53 -17.65
C GLN A 156 -16.62 -29.77 -16.83
N LYS A 157 -17.58 -30.29 -16.06
CA LYS A 157 -17.40 -31.52 -15.26
C LYS A 157 -18.55 -32.48 -15.47
N SER A 158 -18.27 -33.78 -15.45
CA SER A 158 -19.29 -34.81 -15.46
C SER A 158 -20.09 -34.80 -14.15
N LEU A 159 -21.40 -34.97 -14.23
CA LEU A 159 -22.27 -35.07 -13.05
C LEU A 159 -21.87 -36.28 -12.19
N SER A 160 -21.98 -36.15 -10.87
CA SER A 160 -21.54 -37.16 -9.90
C SER A 160 -22.38 -37.09 -8.62
N ASN A 161 -22.32 -38.15 -7.81
CA ASN A 161 -22.91 -38.19 -6.48
C ASN A 161 -22.11 -37.40 -5.42
N SER A 162 -20.91 -36.95 -5.75
CA SER A 162 -20.11 -36.08 -4.88
C SER A 162 -20.30 -34.63 -5.26
N TRP A 163 -20.33 -33.76 -4.25
CA TRP A 163 -20.30 -32.32 -4.44
C TRP A 163 -19.04 -31.90 -5.20
N GLN A 164 -19.24 -31.14 -6.27
CA GLN A 164 -18.15 -30.63 -7.08
C GLN A 164 -18.48 -29.24 -7.59
N TYR A 165 -17.49 -28.35 -7.51
CA TYR A 165 -17.53 -27.06 -8.19
C TYR A 165 -17.35 -27.28 -9.69
N GLY A 166 -18.37 -26.90 -10.44
CA GLY A 166 -18.41 -26.99 -11.90
C GLY A 166 -17.76 -25.76 -12.56
N PRO A 167 -18.14 -25.45 -13.81
CA PRO A 167 -17.63 -24.27 -14.51
C PRO A 167 -18.14 -22.94 -13.93
N VAL A 168 -19.36 -22.89 -13.36
CA VAL A 168 -19.83 -21.70 -12.62
C VAL A 168 -19.18 -21.68 -11.25
N ASP A 169 -18.32 -20.69 -11.01
CA ASP A 169 -17.52 -20.61 -9.79
C ASP A 169 -18.41 -20.38 -8.56
N LEU A 170 -18.04 -20.96 -7.41
CA LEU A 170 -18.77 -20.93 -6.13
C LEU A 170 -20.12 -21.67 -6.07
N LEU A 171 -20.61 -22.20 -7.20
CA LEU A 171 -21.79 -23.04 -7.22
C LEU A 171 -21.40 -24.51 -7.36
N ALA A 172 -21.63 -25.29 -6.31
CA ALA A 172 -21.38 -26.72 -6.31
C ALA A 172 -22.63 -27.47 -6.79
N VAL A 173 -22.42 -28.56 -7.53
CA VAL A 173 -23.49 -29.43 -8.03
C VAL A 173 -23.21 -30.88 -7.63
N ALA A 174 -24.27 -31.60 -7.25
CA ALA A 174 -24.26 -33.04 -7.02
C ALA A 174 -25.57 -33.67 -7.53
N ALA A 175 -25.61 -34.99 -7.59
CA ALA A 175 -26.83 -35.73 -7.87
C ALA A 175 -27.07 -36.87 -6.87
N GLN A 176 -28.33 -37.21 -6.66
CA GLN A 176 -28.77 -38.40 -5.94
C GLN A 176 -29.23 -39.49 -6.93
N GLY A 177 -29.32 -40.73 -6.44
CA GLY A 177 -29.58 -41.89 -7.29
C GLY A 177 -28.37 -42.33 -8.10
N THR A 178 -28.55 -43.31 -8.98
CA THR A 178 -27.49 -43.78 -9.88
C THR A 178 -27.27 -42.78 -11.00
N VAL A 179 -26.10 -42.14 -11.05
CA VAL A 179 -25.73 -41.20 -12.13
C VAL A 179 -25.08 -41.97 -13.28
N SER A 180 -25.72 -42.00 -14.44
CA SER A 180 -25.21 -42.68 -15.64
C SER A 180 -24.72 -41.72 -16.72
N ALA A 181 -25.24 -40.49 -16.73
CA ALA A 181 -24.82 -39.42 -17.62
C ALA A 181 -25.18 -38.05 -17.03
N GLY A 182 -24.58 -37.00 -17.58
CA GLY A 182 -24.83 -35.61 -17.23
C GLY A 182 -23.55 -34.79 -17.25
N VAL A 183 -23.62 -33.54 -17.70
CA VAL A 183 -22.49 -32.61 -17.71
C VAL A 183 -22.91 -31.29 -17.10
N ILE A 184 -22.13 -30.81 -16.14
CA ILE A 184 -22.27 -29.49 -15.54
C ILE A 184 -21.57 -28.50 -16.47
N LYS A 185 -22.34 -27.52 -16.96
CA LYS A 185 -21.93 -26.54 -17.96
C LYS A 185 -22.22 -25.11 -17.49
N HIS A 186 -21.39 -24.19 -17.96
CA HIS A 186 -21.70 -22.77 -17.97
C HIS A 186 -22.32 -22.46 -19.32
N MET A 187 -23.57 -22.01 -19.32
CA MET A 187 -24.27 -21.65 -20.55
C MET A 187 -24.32 -20.13 -20.69
N SER A 188 -24.03 -19.64 -21.90
CA SER A 188 -24.00 -18.21 -22.23
C SER A 188 -25.00 -17.88 -23.33
N GLY A 189 -25.54 -16.66 -23.34
CA GLY A 189 -26.52 -16.20 -24.34
C GLY A 189 -27.96 -16.61 -24.04
N VAL A 190 -28.26 -17.09 -22.82
CA VAL A 190 -29.58 -17.58 -22.39
C VAL A 190 -30.43 -16.49 -21.74
N TYR A 191 -30.63 -15.37 -22.44
CA TYR A 191 -31.38 -14.21 -21.91
C TYR A 191 -32.89 -14.48 -21.72
N SER A 192 -33.42 -15.53 -22.35
CA SER A 192 -34.77 -16.02 -22.07
C SER A 192 -34.87 -16.72 -20.72
N LEU A 193 -33.74 -17.16 -20.16
CA LEU A 193 -33.67 -17.94 -18.94
C LEU A 193 -33.03 -17.18 -17.76
N SER A 194 -32.16 -16.20 -17.97
CA SER A 194 -31.61 -15.32 -16.90
C SER A 194 -31.49 -13.87 -17.36
N GLN A 195 -31.56 -12.94 -16.41
CA GLN A 195 -31.30 -11.52 -16.66
C GLN A 195 -29.88 -11.24 -17.18
N THR A 196 -28.90 -12.04 -16.77
CA THR A 196 -27.49 -11.87 -17.17
C THR A 196 -27.16 -12.56 -18.49
N GLY A 197 -28.04 -13.46 -18.96
CA GLY A 197 -27.78 -14.34 -20.08
C GLY A 197 -26.78 -15.46 -19.78
N PHE A 198 -26.45 -15.70 -18.51
CA PHE A 198 -25.58 -16.78 -18.06
C PHE A 198 -26.26 -17.67 -17.04
N ALA A 199 -25.84 -18.95 -16.96
CA ALA A 199 -26.42 -19.90 -16.02
C ALA A 199 -25.53 -21.10 -15.73
N CYS A 200 -25.82 -21.75 -14.60
CA CYS A 200 -25.37 -23.11 -14.34
C CYS A 200 -26.38 -24.10 -14.93
N PHE A 201 -25.90 -24.95 -15.82
CA PHE A 201 -26.72 -25.90 -16.56
C PHE A 201 -26.23 -27.32 -16.27
N VAL A 202 -27.14 -28.24 -16.00
CA VAL A 202 -26.85 -29.67 -15.96
C VAL A 202 -27.49 -30.28 -17.18
N GLU A 203 -26.67 -30.56 -18.20
CA GLU A 203 -27.12 -31.05 -19.50
C GLU A 203 -27.16 -32.57 -19.54
N ASN A 204 -28.16 -33.14 -20.19
CA ASN A 204 -28.29 -34.56 -20.52
C ASN A 204 -28.18 -35.48 -19.29
N ALA A 205 -28.70 -35.04 -18.14
CA ALA A 205 -28.68 -35.82 -16.91
C ALA A 205 -29.50 -37.11 -17.07
N THR A 206 -28.90 -38.23 -16.67
CA THR A 206 -29.57 -39.53 -16.62
C THR A 206 -29.38 -40.12 -15.24
N LEU A 207 -30.49 -40.23 -14.49
CA LEU A 207 -30.52 -40.63 -13.09
C LEU A 207 -31.45 -41.83 -12.89
N GLY A 208 -31.06 -42.73 -11.99
CA GLY A 208 -31.88 -43.86 -11.55
C GLY A 208 -33.01 -43.48 -10.60
N ALA A 209 -33.69 -44.49 -10.03
CA ALA A 209 -34.76 -44.28 -9.05
C ALA A 209 -34.28 -43.46 -7.83
N GLY A 210 -35.14 -42.55 -7.35
CA GLY A 210 -34.79 -41.60 -6.29
C GLY A 210 -33.81 -40.50 -6.75
N GLY A 211 -33.68 -40.29 -8.05
CA GLY A 211 -32.83 -39.24 -8.62
C GLY A 211 -33.23 -37.84 -8.16
N ALA A 212 -32.21 -37.02 -7.90
CA ALA A 212 -32.38 -35.59 -7.68
C ALA A 212 -31.12 -34.87 -8.15
N VAL A 213 -31.25 -33.64 -8.64
CA VAL A 213 -30.11 -32.75 -8.91
C VAL A 213 -30.06 -31.72 -7.79
N LEU A 214 -28.88 -31.48 -7.24
CA LEU A 214 -28.68 -30.59 -6.11
C LEU A 214 -27.68 -29.51 -6.48
N PHE A 215 -28.05 -28.27 -6.18
CA PHE A 215 -27.19 -27.10 -6.29
C PHE A 215 -26.92 -26.56 -4.90
N ARG A 216 -25.69 -26.13 -4.65
CA ARG A 216 -25.29 -25.61 -3.36
C ARG A 216 -24.40 -24.39 -3.50
N HIS A 217 -24.74 -23.36 -2.73
CA HIS A 217 -23.89 -22.20 -2.52
C HIS A 217 -23.54 -22.07 -1.03
N ARG A 218 -22.33 -21.59 -0.74
CA ARG A 218 -21.84 -21.39 0.63
C ARG A 218 -21.35 -19.97 0.81
N ILE A 219 -21.73 -19.39 1.93
CA ILE A 219 -21.31 -18.06 2.36
C ILE A 219 -20.47 -18.22 3.63
N GLU A 220 -19.29 -17.60 3.62
CA GLU A 220 -18.36 -17.66 4.75
C GLU A 220 -18.94 -17.02 6.02
N ALA A 221 -18.46 -17.49 7.17
CA ALA A 221 -18.77 -16.99 8.50
C ALA A 221 -18.71 -15.45 8.54
N LYS A 222 -17.62 -14.86 8.04
CA LYS A 222 -17.41 -13.40 8.03
C LYS A 222 -18.57 -12.63 7.38
N ASN A 223 -19.10 -13.12 6.26
CA ASN A 223 -20.22 -12.47 5.56
C ASN A 223 -21.57 -12.86 6.17
N ALA A 224 -21.68 -14.05 6.74
CA ALA A 224 -22.88 -14.53 7.42
C ALA A 224 -23.24 -13.70 8.67
N TRP A 225 -22.27 -13.02 9.30
CA TRP A 225 -22.52 -12.09 10.41
C TRP A 225 -23.56 -11.01 10.09
N ALA A 226 -23.70 -10.59 8.83
CA ALA A 226 -24.67 -9.58 8.43
C ALA A 226 -26.13 -10.04 8.64
N PHE A 227 -26.37 -11.37 8.64
CA PHE A 227 -27.67 -12.01 8.73
C PHE A 227 -28.08 -12.40 10.15
N TYR A 228 -27.19 -12.26 11.14
CA TYR A 228 -27.43 -12.71 12.51
C TYR A 228 -28.73 -12.14 13.10
N ASN A 229 -29.66 -13.01 13.49
CA ASN A 229 -30.98 -12.70 14.02
C ASN A 229 -31.81 -11.72 13.15
N LYS A 230 -31.73 -11.86 11.82
CA LYS A 230 -32.51 -11.04 10.87
C LYS A 230 -33.34 -11.93 9.96
N ALA A 231 -34.49 -11.40 9.53
CA ALA A 231 -35.24 -11.98 8.42
C ALA A 231 -34.47 -11.85 7.10
N ALA A 232 -34.66 -12.81 6.21
CA ALA A 232 -34.02 -12.83 4.90
C ALA A 232 -34.92 -13.49 3.84
N TRP A 233 -34.59 -13.23 2.58
CA TRP A 233 -35.18 -13.89 1.42
C TRP A 233 -34.10 -14.52 0.58
N PHE A 234 -34.28 -15.80 0.27
CA PHE A 234 -33.54 -16.47 -0.79
C PHE A 234 -34.41 -16.56 -2.04
N THR A 235 -33.84 -16.25 -3.20
CA THR A 235 -34.50 -16.37 -4.50
C THR A 235 -33.54 -16.94 -5.52
N ALA A 236 -34.04 -17.71 -6.47
CA ALA A 236 -33.28 -18.13 -7.63
C ALA A 236 -34.22 -18.33 -8.81
N ARG A 237 -33.70 -18.25 -10.02
CA ARG A 237 -34.41 -18.60 -11.24
C ARG A 237 -34.07 -20.03 -11.64
N THR A 238 -35.11 -20.80 -11.96
CA THR A 238 -34.96 -22.23 -12.24
C THR A 238 -35.76 -22.68 -13.44
N TYR A 239 -35.28 -23.72 -14.11
CA TYR A 239 -35.98 -24.37 -15.22
C TYR A 239 -35.61 -25.87 -15.26
N HIS A 240 -36.54 -26.70 -15.74
CA HIS A 240 -36.33 -28.11 -16.03
C HIS A 240 -37.21 -28.59 -17.19
N ASP A 241 -36.83 -29.68 -17.85
CA ASP A 241 -37.55 -30.26 -19.02
C ASP A 241 -37.99 -31.73 -18.77
N LEU A 242 -38.26 -32.09 -17.53
CA LEU A 242 -38.46 -33.47 -17.08
C LEU A 242 -39.67 -34.16 -17.70
N SER A 243 -40.67 -33.39 -18.17
CA SER A 243 -41.98 -33.81 -18.68
C SER A 243 -43.06 -34.18 -17.63
N PRO A 244 -42.76 -34.22 -16.32
CA PRO A 244 -43.74 -33.89 -15.27
C PRO A 244 -43.27 -32.70 -14.42
N SER A 245 -44.16 -32.16 -13.59
CA SER A 245 -43.76 -31.24 -12.53
C SER A 245 -42.80 -31.88 -11.54
N ALA A 246 -41.94 -31.06 -10.94
CA ALA A 246 -40.95 -31.49 -9.97
C ALA A 246 -40.95 -30.61 -8.73
N ASP A 247 -40.65 -31.23 -7.60
CA ASP A 247 -40.53 -30.54 -6.32
C ASP A 247 -39.13 -29.97 -6.16
N TYR A 248 -39.07 -28.66 -5.97
CA TYR A 248 -37.89 -27.89 -5.62
C TYR A 248 -37.88 -27.67 -4.12
N ILE A 249 -36.98 -28.35 -3.43
CA ILE A 249 -36.79 -28.25 -2.00
C ILE A 249 -35.62 -27.29 -1.76
N ILE A 250 -35.89 -26.15 -1.14
CA ILE A 250 -34.88 -25.17 -0.78
C ILE A 250 -34.61 -25.34 0.70
N THR A 251 -33.36 -25.54 1.08
CA THR A 251 -32.95 -25.65 2.47
C THR A 251 -31.81 -24.70 2.76
N VAL A 252 -31.95 -23.91 3.83
CA VAL A 252 -30.90 -23.02 4.35
C VAL A 252 -30.40 -23.62 5.66
N ARG A 253 -29.08 -23.75 5.79
CA ARG A 253 -28.42 -24.38 6.94
C ARG A 253 -27.25 -23.54 7.41
N THR A 254 -26.84 -23.74 8.66
CA THR A 254 -25.60 -23.18 9.21
C THR A 254 -24.70 -24.29 9.76
N PRO A 255 -23.37 -24.21 9.60
CA PRO A 255 -22.47 -25.18 10.16
C PRO A 255 -22.29 -25.02 11.67
N THR A 256 -21.93 -26.11 12.34
CA THR A 256 -21.67 -26.13 13.79
C THR A 256 -20.33 -25.49 14.19
N SER A 257 -19.44 -25.26 13.23
CA SER A 257 -18.17 -24.57 13.39
C SER A 257 -17.96 -23.59 12.25
N ALA A 258 -17.33 -22.46 12.54
CA ALA A 258 -17.03 -21.43 11.54
C ALA A 258 -16.36 -22.05 10.30
N ASP A 259 -16.98 -21.84 9.15
CA ASP A 259 -16.50 -22.23 7.83
C ASP A 259 -16.23 -23.75 7.66
N ASN A 260 -16.84 -24.59 8.51
CA ASN A 260 -16.71 -26.04 8.44
C ASN A 260 -18.08 -26.71 8.26
N PHE A 261 -18.39 -27.05 7.01
CA PHE A 261 -19.68 -27.60 6.59
C PHE A 261 -19.79 -29.13 6.70
N ALA A 262 -19.00 -29.76 7.59
CA ALA A 262 -19.10 -31.20 7.84
C ALA A 262 -20.35 -31.59 8.66
N SER A 263 -20.86 -30.66 9.47
CA SER A 263 -22.08 -30.85 10.27
C SER A 263 -22.90 -29.57 10.26
N LEU A 264 -24.18 -29.71 9.92
CA LEU A 264 -25.08 -28.61 9.59
C LEU A 264 -26.34 -28.66 10.45
N THR A 265 -26.84 -27.50 10.81
CA THR A 265 -28.15 -27.30 11.45
C THR A 265 -29.06 -26.59 10.47
N GLU A 266 -30.26 -27.11 10.26
CA GLU A 266 -31.27 -26.47 9.42
C GLU A 266 -31.78 -25.19 10.07
N ILE A 267 -31.87 -24.12 9.28
CA ILE A 267 -32.46 -22.84 9.66
C ILE A 267 -33.90 -22.80 9.16
N GLU A 268 -34.09 -23.05 7.87
CA GLU A 268 -35.39 -22.99 7.23
C GLU A 268 -35.42 -23.88 5.98
N THR A 269 -36.59 -24.41 5.66
CA THR A 269 -36.78 -25.20 4.44
C THR A 269 -38.20 -25.05 3.90
N ASP A 270 -38.34 -25.04 2.58
CA ASP A 270 -39.66 -25.09 1.93
C ASP A 270 -39.60 -25.92 0.66
N THR A 271 -40.77 -26.37 0.20
CA THR A 271 -40.94 -27.15 -1.03
C THR A 271 -41.90 -26.43 -1.97
N ILE A 272 -41.43 -26.17 -3.20
CA ILE A 272 -42.18 -25.51 -4.25
C ILE A 272 -42.27 -26.48 -5.43
N THR A 273 -43.49 -26.82 -5.85
CA THR A 273 -43.68 -27.61 -7.07
C THR A 273 -43.66 -26.69 -8.28
N ILE A 274 -42.80 -26.99 -9.26
CA ILE A 274 -42.67 -26.26 -10.52
C ILE A 274 -43.13 -27.17 -11.66
N GLU A 275 -43.88 -26.60 -12.60
CA GLU A 275 -44.32 -27.32 -13.80
C GLU A 275 -43.18 -27.52 -14.81
N ASP A 276 -43.34 -28.50 -15.68
CA ASP A 276 -42.38 -28.77 -16.77
C ASP A 276 -42.25 -27.58 -17.73
N ASP A 277 -41.04 -27.36 -18.24
CA ASP A 277 -40.71 -26.30 -19.21
C ASP A 277 -41.03 -24.87 -18.70
N ASP A 278 -41.19 -24.69 -17.39
CA ASP A 278 -41.45 -23.40 -16.78
C ASP A 278 -40.15 -22.72 -16.29
N ASN A 279 -40.00 -21.45 -16.64
CA ASN A 279 -38.89 -20.62 -16.20
C ASN A 279 -39.37 -19.70 -15.08
N THR A 280 -39.25 -20.17 -13.84
CA THR A 280 -39.89 -19.58 -12.67
C THR A 280 -38.86 -19.13 -11.65
N ASP A 281 -39.17 -18.04 -10.94
CA ASP A 281 -38.42 -17.61 -9.77
C ASP A 281 -38.92 -18.37 -8.54
N ILE A 282 -38.08 -19.24 -7.97
CA ILE A 282 -38.31 -19.81 -6.64
C ILE A 282 -37.95 -18.79 -5.57
N ALA A 283 -38.67 -18.81 -4.45
CA ALA A 283 -38.44 -17.90 -3.33
C ALA A 283 -38.73 -18.58 -1.99
N LEU A 284 -37.79 -18.46 -1.05
CA LEU A 284 -37.91 -18.92 0.33
C LEU A 284 -37.83 -17.70 1.26
N PHE A 285 -38.88 -17.49 2.05
CA PHE A 285 -38.85 -16.55 3.17
C PHE A 285 -38.21 -17.21 4.38
N ILE A 286 -37.28 -16.53 5.01
CA ILE A 286 -36.60 -16.98 6.23
C ILE A 286 -36.97 -15.97 7.33
N PRO A 287 -37.90 -16.31 8.24
CA PRO A 287 -38.37 -15.37 9.25
C PRO A 287 -37.26 -14.91 10.20
N ASP A 288 -36.33 -15.80 10.52
CA ASP A 288 -35.17 -15.53 11.37
C ASP A 288 -34.00 -16.44 10.98
N MET A 289 -32.88 -15.84 10.59
CA MET A 289 -31.62 -16.55 10.29
C MET A 289 -30.92 -17.10 11.54
N GLY A 290 -31.34 -16.71 12.75
CA GLY A 290 -30.80 -17.19 14.00
C GLY A 290 -29.29 -17.00 14.13
N ASP A 291 -28.61 -17.98 14.76
CA ASP A 291 -27.15 -17.98 14.91
C ASP A 291 -26.42 -18.54 13.67
N CYS A 292 -26.51 -17.82 12.56
CA CYS A 292 -25.85 -18.18 11.31
C CYS A 292 -24.37 -17.77 11.23
N ARG A 293 -23.75 -17.31 12.32
CA ARG A 293 -22.42 -16.66 12.31
C ARG A 293 -21.28 -17.57 11.88
N ASN A 294 -21.48 -18.88 11.92
CA ASN A 294 -20.50 -19.86 11.47
C ASN A 294 -20.46 -20.02 9.94
N GLY A 295 -21.39 -19.42 9.20
CA GLY A 295 -21.53 -19.56 7.75
C GLY A 295 -22.95 -19.92 7.37
N ILE A 296 -23.26 -19.84 6.08
CA ILE A 296 -24.56 -20.19 5.53
C ILE A 296 -24.35 -21.16 4.36
N GLU A 297 -25.10 -22.24 4.34
CA GLU A 297 -25.24 -23.14 3.20
C GLU A 297 -26.66 -23.02 2.67
N ILE A 298 -26.78 -22.84 1.35
CA ILE A 298 -28.06 -22.83 0.66
C ILE A 298 -28.04 -23.99 -0.32
N GLU A 299 -29.01 -24.88 -0.20
CA GLU A 299 -29.18 -26.04 -1.07
C GLU A 299 -30.52 -25.94 -1.81
N ILE A 300 -30.49 -26.11 -3.13
CA ILE A 300 -31.68 -26.33 -3.96
C ILE A 300 -31.63 -27.79 -4.41
N LYS A 301 -32.59 -28.59 -3.97
CA LYS A 301 -32.77 -29.96 -4.41
C LYS A 301 -33.96 -30.05 -5.36
N ILE A 302 -33.72 -30.55 -6.57
CA ILE A 302 -34.75 -30.79 -7.59
C ILE A 302 -35.05 -32.29 -7.60
N ALA A 303 -36.18 -32.68 -7.01
CA ALA A 303 -36.59 -34.08 -6.92
C ALA A 303 -37.22 -34.54 -8.24
N CYS A 304 -36.41 -35.16 -9.11
CA CYS A 304 -36.83 -35.56 -10.46
C CYS A 304 -37.16 -37.06 -10.60
N GLY A 305 -36.77 -37.90 -9.65
CA GLY A 305 -36.92 -39.35 -9.77
C GLY A 305 -36.01 -39.93 -10.87
N ALA A 306 -36.46 -41.00 -11.51
CA ALA A 306 -35.70 -41.61 -12.61
C ALA A 306 -35.92 -40.82 -13.91
N ILE A 307 -34.82 -40.38 -14.53
CA ILE A 307 -34.84 -39.54 -15.73
C ILE A 307 -33.78 -39.98 -16.73
N THR A 308 -33.97 -39.65 -18.00
CA THR A 308 -33.04 -39.97 -19.08
C THR A 308 -32.90 -38.77 -20.00
N THR A 309 -31.68 -38.26 -20.12
CA THR A 309 -31.32 -37.14 -21.01
C THR A 309 -32.19 -35.91 -20.78
N LYS A 310 -32.24 -35.44 -19.53
CA LYS A 310 -32.98 -34.24 -19.13
C LYS A 310 -32.04 -33.15 -18.63
N ASP A 311 -32.50 -31.92 -18.75
CA ASP A 311 -31.77 -30.70 -18.51
C ASP A 311 -32.30 -29.95 -17.29
N PHE A 312 -31.38 -29.35 -16.55
CA PHE A 312 -31.70 -28.52 -15.38
C PHE A 312 -30.94 -27.21 -15.42
N TYR A 313 -31.58 -26.17 -14.89
CA TYR A 313 -31.09 -24.81 -14.93
C TYR A 313 -31.24 -24.13 -13.58
N VAL A 314 -30.20 -23.43 -13.14
CA VAL A 314 -30.26 -22.48 -12.03
C VAL A 314 -29.45 -21.23 -12.37
N ALA A 315 -30.05 -20.06 -12.16
CA ALA A 315 -29.39 -18.76 -12.29
C ALA A 315 -30.04 -17.72 -11.36
N ASP A 316 -29.56 -16.47 -11.46
CA ASP A 316 -30.09 -15.31 -10.74
C ASP A 316 -30.29 -15.56 -9.23
N LEU A 317 -29.33 -16.25 -8.60
CA LEU A 317 -29.38 -16.58 -7.18
C LEU A 317 -29.15 -15.32 -6.35
N GLN A 318 -30.03 -15.06 -5.39
CA GLN A 318 -29.92 -13.95 -4.45
C GLN A 318 -30.30 -14.35 -3.02
N LEU A 319 -29.46 -13.95 -2.06
CA LEU A 319 -29.80 -13.92 -0.65
C LEU A 319 -29.76 -12.45 -0.20
N SER A 320 -30.89 -11.95 0.28
CA SER A 320 -31.05 -10.55 0.70
C SER A 320 -31.65 -10.46 2.10
N ILE A 321 -31.24 -9.44 2.85
CA ILE A 321 -31.73 -9.18 4.21
C ILE A 321 -33.03 -8.39 4.13
N GLY A 322 -34.03 -8.75 4.94
CA GLY A 322 -35.28 -8.02 5.08
C GLY A 322 -36.51 -8.91 5.11
N GLU A 323 -37.64 -8.34 5.50
CA GLU A 323 -38.95 -9.02 5.51
C GLU A 323 -39.60 -9.04 4.12
N GLU A 324 -39.16 -8.19 3.19
CA GLU A 324 -39.69 -8.07 1.84
C GLU A 324 -38.78 -8.70 0.79
N LYS A 325 -39.35 -9.47 -0.14
CA LYS A 325 -38.65 -10.03 -1.29
C LYS A 325 -38.10 -8.88 -2.16
N GLN A 326 -36.77 -8.84 -2.31
CA GLN A 326 -36.10 -7.88 -3.19
C GLN A 326 -36.00 -8.42 -4.62
N PRO A 327 -36.04 -7.55 -5.65
CA PRO A 327 -35.72 -7.95 -7.01
C PRO A 327 -34.24 -8.38 -7.11
N PHE A 328 -33.90 -9.15 -8.14
CA PHE A 328 -32.52 -9.55 -8.39
C PHE A 328 -31.64 -8.33 -8.66
N ASP A 329 -30.58 -8.16 -7.86
CA ASP A 329 -29.60 -7.08 -7.96
C ASP A 329 -28.35 -7.57 -8.69
N LEU A 330 -28.17 -7.10 -9.92
CA LEU A 330 -27.02 -7.44 -10.75
C LEU A 330 -25.80 -6.59 -10.38
N ARG A 331 -24.76 -7.26 -9.89
CA ARG A 331 -23.47 -6.60 -9.61
C ARG A 331 -22.61 -6.48 -10.89
N PRO A 332 -21.84 -5.39 -11.04
CA PRO A 332 -20.94 -5.24 -12.18
C PRO A 332 -19.91 -6.37 -12.26
N LEU A 333 -19.62 -6.85 -13.49
CA LEU A 333 -18.73 -7.99 -13.74
C LEU A 333 -17.37 -7.88 -13.03
N SER A 334 -16.75 -6.70 -13.06
CA SER A 334 -15.41 -6.48 -12.46
C SER A 334 -15.43 -6.59 -10.93
N LEU A 335 -16.54 -6.21 -10.28
CA LEU A 335 -16.70 -6.40 -8.84
C LEU A 335 -16.91 -7.89 -8.53
N GLU A 336 -17.71 -8.57 -9.34
CA GLU A 336 -17.96 -10.01 -9.20
C GLU A 336 -16.68 -10.82 -9.33
N GLU A 337 -15.89 -10.55 -10.37
CA GLU A 337 -14.61 -11.19 -10.62
C GLU A 337 -13.64 -10.99 -9.44
N ARG A 338 -13.57 -9.78 -8.89
CA ARG A 338 -12.73 -9.50 -7.71
C ARG A 338 -13.17 -10.30 -6.47
N LEU A 339 -14.47 -10.45 -6.27
CA LEU A 339 -15.01 -11.21 -5.14
C LEU A 339 -14.79 -12.72 -5.32
N VAL A 340 -14.96 -13.23 -6.54
CA VAL A 340 -14.65 -14.64 -6.89
C VAL A 340 -13.16 -14.93 -6.71
N HIS A 341 -12.26 -14.01 -7.10
CA HIS A 341 -10.81 -14.19 -6.95
C HIS A 341 -10.30 -14.36 -5.52
N ARG A 342 -11.12 -14.01 -4.51
CA ARG A 342 -10.82 -14.32 -3.11
C ARG A 342 -10.97 -15.83 -2.80
N TYR A 343 -11.73 -16.56 -3.59
CA TYR A 343 -12.01 -17.98 -3.41
C TYR A 343 -11.41 -18.86 -4.50
N LEU A 344 -11.43 -18.44 -5.74
CA LEU A 344 -10.91 -19.22 -6.85
C LEU A 344 -10.19 -18.29 -7.81
N ARG A 345 -8.96 -18.66 -8.19
CA ARG A 345 -8.20 -17.88 -9.16
C ARG A 345 -7.29 -18.75 -10.01
N PRO A 346 -7.22 -18.50 -11.33
CA PRO A 346 -6.17 -19.07 -12.16
C PRO A 346 -4.82 -18.46 -11.79
N VAL A 347 -3.81 -19.31 -11.59
CA VAL A 347 -2.43 -18.86 -11.39
C VAL A 347 -1.86 -18.46 -12.75
N VAL A 348 -1.52 -17.19 -12.90
CA VAL A 348 -0.95 -16.64 -14.13
C VAL A 348 0.55 -16.48 -13.96
N GLY A 349 1.32 -17.16 -14.82
CA GLY A 349 2.78 -17.04 -14.85
C GLY A 349 3.45 -17.94 -13.84
N ILE A 350 3.73 -19.18 -14.24
CA ILE A 350 4.48 -20.13 -13.44
C ILE A 350 5.94 -20.11 -13.91
N VAL A 351 6.85 -19.96 -12.95
CA VAL A 351 8.28 -20.19 -13.14
C VAL A 351 8.70 -21.36 -12.27
N GLY A 352 9.34 -22.35 -12.88
CA GLY A 352 9.82 -23.54 -12.19
C GLY A 352 11.29 -23.81 -12.44
N VAL A 353 11.93 -24.48 -11.49
CA VAL A 353 13.29 -25.02 -11.62
C VAL A 353 13.19 -26.53 -11.66
N ALA A 354 13.76 -27.16 -12.69
CA ALA A 354 13.79 -28.61 -12.80
C ALA A 354 14.66 -29.21 -11.67
N ASN A 355 14.06 -30.10 -10.87
CA ASN A 355 14.78 -30.83 -9.81
C ASN A 355 15.40 -32.12 -10.37
N SER A 356 14.80 -32.67 -11.43
CA SER A 356 15.21 -33.92 -12.07
C SER A 356 14.83 -33.90 -13.55
N GLY A 357 14.97 -35.05 -14.22
CA GLY A 357 14.51 -35.24 -15.59
C GLY A 357 12.99 -35.30 -15.77
N SER A 358 12.22 -35.38 -14.67
CA SER A 358 10.79 -35.66 -14.70
C SER A 358 9.91 -34.75 -13.84
N ASN A 359 10.51 -33.92 -12.97
CA ASN A 359 9.77 -32.96 -12.16
C ASN A 359 10.50 -31.62 -12.02
N MET A 360 9.73 -30.59 -11.71
CA MET A 360 10.23 -29.26 -11.41
C MET A 360 9.47 -28.66 -10.23
N GLN A 361 10.19 -27.89 -9.43
CA GLN A 361 9.60 -27.10 -8.35
C GLN A 361 9.16 -25.76 -8.92
N ALA A 362 7.88 -25.45 -8.79
CA ALA A 362 7.25 -24.24 -9.29
C ALA A 362 6.82 -23.33 -8.14
N VAL A 363 7.02 -22.02 -8.31
CA VAL A 363 6.46 -21.00 -7.42
C VAL A 363 5.19 -20.46 -8.05
N LEU A 364 4.11 -20.46 -7.28
CA LEU A 364 2.79 -20.02 -7.68
C LEU A 364 2.46 -18.72 -6.95
N HIS A 365 2.29 -17.63 -7.69
CA HIS A 365 1.89 -16.35 -7.11
C HIS A 365 0.39 -16.11 -7.33
N HIS A 366 -0.35 -15.94 -6.23
CA HIS A 366 -1.78 -15.67 -6.24
C HIS A 366 -2.12 -14.80 -5.01
N PRO A 367 -2.11 -13.47 -5.12
CA PRO A 367 -2.36 -12.64 -3.94
C PRO A 367 -3.84 -12.61 -3.58
N GLY A 368 -4.13 -12.71 -2.28
CA GLY A 368 -5.40 -12.27 -1.71
C GLY A 368 -6.50 -13.34 -1.68
N MET A 369 -6.12 -14.62 -1.57
CA MET A 369 -7.09 -15.68 -1.31
C MET A 369 -7.56 -15.65 0.15
N ARG A 370 -8.73 -16.24 0.39
CA ARG A 370 -9.37 -16.30 1.71
C ARG A 370 -8.60 -17.15 2.72
N ILE A 371 -8.08 -18.28 2.29
CA ILE A 371 -7.24 -19.20 3.05
C ILE A 371 -6.20 -19.80 2.10
N ALA A 372 -5.22 -20.53 2.66
CA ALA A 372 -4.29 -21.33 1.87
C ALA A 372 -5.08 -22.27 0.94
N PRO A 373 -4.94 -22.14 -0.39
CA PRO A 373 -5.77 -22.86 -1.35
C PRO A 373 -5.35 -24.31 -1.53
N VAL A 374 -6.25 -25.13 -2.04
CA VAL A 374 -5.92 -26.37 -2.73
C VAL A 374 -5.61 -26.04 -4.18
N TYR A 375 -4.52 -26.59 -4.70
CA TYR A 375 -4.17 -26.44 -6.11
C TYR A 375 -4.70 -27.61 -6.93
N GLU A 376 -5.31 -27.30 -8.05
CA GLU A 376 -5.73 -28.30 -9.04
C GLU A 376 -5.18 -27.92 -10.42
N VAL A 377 -5.03 -28.93 -11.27
CA VAL A 377 -4.58 -28.76 -12.65
C VAL A 377 -5.69 -29.24 -13.57
N ASN A 378 -6.14 -28.39 -14.48
CA ASN A 378 -7.28 -28.71 -15.35
C ASN A 378 -6.90 -29.54 -16.60
N ALA A 379 -5.62 -29.53 -16.99
CA ALA A 379 -5.08 -30.27 -18.13
C ALA A 379 -3.54 -30.33 -18.02
N PRO A 380 -2.85 -31.19 -18.80
CA PRO A 380 -1.38 -31.21 -18.79
C PRO A 380 -0.75 -29.83 -19.03
N ILE A 381 0.18 -29.42 -18.17
CA ILE A 381 0.86 -28.12 -18.26
C ILE A 381 2.01 -28.21 -19.26
N ALA A 382 2.16 -27.17 -20.08
CA ALA A 382 3.26 -27.00 -21.01
C ALA A 382 4.27 -25.95 -20.49
N MET A 383 5.54 -26.36 -20.40
CA MET A 383 6.66 -25.58 -19.91
C MET A 383 7.73 -25.45 -20.99
N THR A 384 8.39 -24.30 -21.07
CA THR A 384 9.48 -24.06 -22.02
C THR A 384 10.72 -23.53 -21.32
N ASP A 385 11.89 -23.89 -21.82
CA ASP A 385 13.17 -23.31 -21.39
C ASP A 385 13.44 -21.92 -22.03
N GLY A 386 12.51 -21.43 -22.84
CA GLY A 386 12.59 -20.13 -23.49
C GLY A 386 13.54 -20.10 -24.70
N TYR A 387 14.09 -21.24 -25.12
CA TYR A 387 15.06 -21.29 -26.21
C TYR A 387 14.82 -22.42 -27.21
N THR A 388 14.84 -23.69 -26.79
CA THR A 388 14.92 -24.83 -27.72
C THR A 388 13.82 -25.87 -27.54
N ALA A 389 13.31 -26.07 -26.32
CA ALA A 389 12.46 -27.23 -26.03
C ALA A 389 11.16 -26.88 -25.30
N ASP A 390 10.12 -27.64 -25.66
CA ASP A 390 8.85 -27.69 -24.97
C ASP A 390 8.68 -29.01 -24.24
N PHE A 391 8.26 -28.90 -22.99
CA PHE A 391 8.03 -30.01 -22.10
C PHE A 391 6.59 -29.95 -21.64
N THR A 392 5.79 -30.91 -22.08
CA THR A 392 4.39 -31.06 -21.66
C THR A 392 4.31 -32.23 -20.69
N GLN A 393 3.53 -32.07 -19.62
CA GLN A 393 3.26 -33.21 -18.73
C GLN A 393 2.55 -34.32 -19.52
N SER A 394 2.83 -35.58 -19.20
CA SER A 394 2.02 -36.69 -19.76
C SER A 394 0.60 -36.73 -19.18
N GLN A 395 0.39 -36.12 -18.00
CA GLN A 395 -0.90 -35.92 -17.35
C GLN A 395 -0.81 -34.72 -16.41
N GLY A 396 -1.91 -33.97 -16.24
CA GLY A 396 -1.95 -32.84 -15.29
C GLY A 396 -1.71 -33.32 -13.86
N ASN A 397 -0.67 -32.78 -13.21
CA ASN A 397 -0.31 -33.23 -11.87
C ASN A 397 0.44 -32.16 -11.06
N ILE A 398 0.10 -32.11 -9.76
CA ILE A 398 0.89 -31.52 -8.70
C ILE A 398 1.21 -32.66 -7.73
N GLU A 399 2.50 -32.93 -7.54
CA GLU A 399 2.99 -34.09 -6.78
C GLU A 399 3.06 -33.76 -5.29
N ASN A 400 3.71 -32.65 -4.93
CA ASN A 400 3.88 -32.21 -3.55
C ASN A 400 3.61 -30.71 -3.40
N ILE A 401 3.16 -30.30 -2.22
CA ILE A 401 3.00 -28.90 -1.83
C ILE A 401 3.98 -28.63 -0.70
N HIS A 402 4.98 -27.78 -0.95
CA HIS A 402 6.05 -27.45 0.01
C HIS A 402 5.68 -26.27 0.89
N GLU A 403 5.07 -25.26 0.29
CA GLU A 403 4.61 -24.04 0.97
C GLU A 403 3.24 -23.69 0.43
N ASN A 404 2.33 -23.33 1.33
CA ASN A 404 0.98 -22.97 0.97
C ASN A 404 0.45 -21.88 1.90
N THR A 405 0.27 -20.70 1.36
CA THR A 405 -0.26 -19.54 2.07
C THR A 405 -1.39 -18.92 1.24
N PRO A 406 -2.22 -18.05 1.83
CA PRO A 406 -3.25 -17.33 1.10
C PRO A 406 -2.73 -16.37 0.00
N HIS A 407 -1.41 -16.16 -0.10
CA HIS A 407 -0.81 -15.20 -1.04
C HIS A 407 0.13 -15.84 -2.07
N TYR A 408 0.65 -17.04 -1.78
CA TYR A 408 1.56 -17.75 -2.65
C TYR A 408 1.65 -19.22 -2.25
N GLY A 409 2.16 -20.06 -3.15
CA GLY A 409 2.56 -21.42 -2.82
C GLY A 409 3.77 -21.89 -3.61
N ARG A 410 4.37 -22.98 -3.15
CA ARG A 410 5.46 -23.67 -3.83
C ARG A 410 5.10 -25.14 -3.96
N VAL A 411 5.09 -25.65 -5.19
CA VAL A 411 4.64 -27.00 -5.52
C VAL A 411 5.65 -27.73 -6.38
N ASP A 412 5.65 -29.05 -6.32
CA ASP A 412 6.30 -29.88 -7.33
C ASP A 412 5.28 -30.25 -8.40
N ILE A 413 5.63 -30.02 -9.66
CA ILE A 413 4.88 -30.49 -10.82
C ILE A 413 5.71 -31.58 -11.52
N ALA A 414 5.08 -32.72 -11.78
CA ALA A 414 5.76 -33.93 -12.23
C ALA A 414 5.31 -34.39 -13.62
N TYR A 415 5.77 -35.57 -14.02
CA TYR A 415 5.44 -36.24 -15.28
C TYR A 415 5.88 -35.51 -16.55
N PHE A 416 6.98 -34.77 -16.47
CA PHE A 416 7.70 -34.31 -17.66
C PHE A 416 8.69 -35.37 -18.13
N SER A 417 9.16 -35.25 -19.37
CA SER A 417 10.24 -36.09 -19.92
C SER A 417 11.38 -35.21 -20.44
N GLY A 418 12.62 -35.56 -20.11
CA GLY A 418 13.80 -34.90 -20.66
C GLY A 418 14.13 -33.52 -20.08
N LEU A 419 13.61 -33.18 -18.89
CA LEU A 419 14.03 -31.95 -18.20
C LEU A 419 15.53 -32.00 -17.85
N THR A 420 16.18 -30.84 -17.84
CA THR A 420 17.57 -30.72 -17.36
C THR A 420 17.57 -30.09 -15.97
N SER A 421 18.06 -30.83 -14.98
CA SER A 421 18.15 -30.37 -13.59
C SER A 421 18.85 -29.02 -13.48
N GLY A 422 18.31 -28.13 -12.64
CA GLY A 422 18.83 -26.78 -12.39
C GLY A 422 18.46 -25.74 -13.45
N ARG A 423 17.74 -26.10 -14.51
CA ARG A 423 17.25 -25.12 -15.50
C ARG A 423 15.91 -24.52 -15.12
N PHE A 424 15.77 -23.23 -15.40
CA PHE A 424 14.50 -22.51 -15.30
C PHE A 424 13.60 -22.83 -16.49
N HIS A 425 12.32 -22.99 -16.21
CA HIS A 425 11.27 -23.17 -17.19
C HIS A 425 10.13 -22.22 -16.87
N ILE A 426 9.49 -21.72 -17.92
CA ILE A 426 8.33 -20.83 -17.83
C ILE A 426 7.13 -21.49 -18.49
N GLN A 427 5.95 -21.29 -17.93
CA GLN A 427 4.71 -21.81 -18.51
C GLN A 427 4.38 -21.07 -19.81
N ARG A 428 4.02 -21.83 -20.86
CA ARG A 428 3.39 -21.25 -22.05
C ARG A 428 1.88 -21.20 -21.87
N ALA A 429 1.24 -20.20 -22.49
CA ALA A 429 -0.23 -20.08 -22.55
C ALA A 429 -0.94 -21.19 -23.38
N ALA A 430 -0.22 -22.20 -23.87
CA ALA A 430 -0.72 -23.22 -24.79
C ALA A 430 -1.05 -24.58 -24.12
N GLY A 431 -1.24 -24.63 -22.80
CA GLY A 431 -1.52 -25.85 -22.05
C GLY A 431 -2.47 -25.64 -20.87
N GLY A 432 -2.53 -26.61 -19.97
CA GLY A 432 -3.34 -26.51 -18.76
C GLY A 432 -2.91 -25.38 -17.83
N LEU A 433 -3.86 -24.94 -17.01
CA LEU A 433 -3.69 -23.92 -15.98
C LEU A 433 -3.74 -24.58 -14.60
N ILE A 434 -3.00 -23.99 -13.66
CA ILE A 434 -3.17 -24.29 -12.24
C ILE A 434 -4.26 -23.36 -11.70
N LEU A 435 -5.26 -23.93 -11.06
CA LEU A 435 -6.29 -23.20 -10.34
C LEU A 435 -5.99 -23.31 -8.84
N ALA A 436 -6.00 -22.17 -8.16
CA ALA A 436 -5.93 -22.10 -6.71
C ALA A 436 -7.36 -21.94 -6.18
N SER A 437 -7.83 -22.90 -5.37
CA SER A 437 -9.19 -22.92 -4.80
C SER A 437 -9.17 -22.90 -3.28
N ALA A 438 -9.87 -21.95 -2.69
CA ALA A 438 -10.12 -21.73 -1.27
C ALA A 438 -11.64 -21.71 -0.99
N GLU A 439 -12.40 -22.44 -1.81
CA GLU A 439 -13.85 -22.61 -1.71
C GLU A 439 -14.24 -23.46 -0.47
N LEU A 440 -15.48 -23.29 0.00
CA LEU A 440 -15.98 -23.71 1.32
C LEU A 440 -16.54 -25.13 1.41
#